data_AF-A0A1H3QCQ9-F1
#
_entry.id   AF-A0A1H3QCQ9-F1
#
_cell.length_a   1.000
_cell.length_b   1.000
_cell.length_c   1.000
_cell.angle_alpha   90.00
_cell.angle_beta   90.00
_cell.angle_gamma   90.00
#
_symmetry.space_group_name_H-M   'P 1'
#
loop_
_entity.id
_entity.type
_entity.pdbx_description
1 polymer ?
#
loop_
_entity_poly.entity_id
_entity_poly.type
_entity_poly.pdbx_seq_one_letter_code
_entity_poly.pdbx_strand_id
1 'polypeptide(L)'
;MKISIVSGFLGAGKTTFLTKILPLAQEKVGIIENEVGDVSIDGYAFEKDFRVTEVYGGCICCTVAKDLKKAVLYLMKEEKVEHIWIEPSGIAHLSAILKALSRIETQLEIVFDYQPVIVLVDVKDFNDYHQSMGSFYTDQIQHADIILLSRFYKEKPEEMDQIIGKLRQHNLEAFMLQEEWLTMENDLLETFLRENQLRTKKTASSLDSGQENVDSSDALEKTTLKKAKPFTQEDLRVLESKFIEKEWGEVCRAKGYLPTPEGKTIHFNYTPQRFHWEMREAVIPPAVTLIGTSLEKEAIHTYFHEKKIYDFPCQNNDMAGLPEPVIHELNLSFPQAYQESETMMHIALSVKKYTGSPHCELPFCHTVEGEALGARIRYGDETVGTRSGEAVCRSAEDLLALPPMNFTQGRISELLQACNKLAEQREQVILYLSGPLTILNTLMDARVLFKELKRKPDQMKAVFDFVRGETLRLIQEAQKNGVTLFSYGDSVGGANIIGPHLAEKIATQYTYPLMKTIDTQVLSENSMMILCPKTAYALVGTGYAQWEDFFLSAPMHYSEGCLEAVSSFNFVGQMCIKNRSFYLENRILKGLRLKECGGS
;
A
#
# COMPACT_ATOMS: atom_id res chain seq x y z
N MET A 1 41.22 -25.28 12.18
CA MET A 1 40.53 -24.03 11.82
C MET A 1 39.49 -23.74 12.88
N LYS A 2 39.51 -22.54 13.44
CA LYS A 2 38.53 -22.13 14.45
C LYS A 2 37.23 -21.66 13.79
N ILE A 3 36.09 -21.98 14.39
CA ILE A 3 34.79 -21.46 13.98
C ILE A 3 34.15 -20.76 15.18
N SER A 4 33.86 -19.48 15.06
CA SER A 4 33.03 -18.73 16.02
C SER A 4 31.70 -18.36 15.38
N ILE A 5 30.63 -18.41 16.17
CA ILE A 5 29.30 -17.99 15.75
C ILE A 5 28.82 -16.90 16.70
N VAL A 6 28.41 -15.77 16.14
CA VAL A 6 27.70 -14.72 16.87
C VAL A 6 26.29 -14.60 16.30
N SER A 7 25.30 -14.90 17.13
CA SER A 7 23.88 -14.87 16.79
C SER A 7 23.14 -13.91 17.72
N GLY A 8 21.83 -13.82 17.54
CA GLY A 8 20.95 -12.88 18.23
C GLY A 8 19.94 -12.28 17.28
N PHE A 9 18.80 -11.88 17.83
CA PHE A 9 17.68 -11.39 17.04
C PHE A 9 18.00 -10.10 16.26
N LEU A 10 17.13 -9.70 15.33
CA LEU A 10 17.33 -8.50 14.50
C LEU A 10 17.57 -7.27 15.40
N GLY A 11 18.64 -6.52 15.14
CA GLY A 11 18.96 -5.31 15.91
C GLY A 11 19.69 -5.51 17.24
N ALA A 12 19.97 -6.75 17.66
CA ALA A 12 20.67 -7.08 18.91
C ALA A 12 22.16 -6.67 18.97
N GLY A 13 22.71 -6.06 17.91
CA GLY A 13 24.07 -5.51 17.90
C GLY A 13 25.18 -6.47 17.44
N LYS A 14 24.88 -7.52 16.67
CA LYS A 14 25.84 -8.54 16.20
C LYS A 14 27.04 -7.95 15.45
N THR A 15 26.79 -7.13 14.43
CA THR A 15 27.84 -6.47 13.66
C THR A 15 28.67 -5.52 14.52
N THR A 16 28.05 -4.84 15.49
CA THR A 16 28.74 -3.97 16.45
C THR A 16 29.63 -4.78 17.38
N PHE A 17 29.19 -5.97 17.82
CA PHE A 17 30.00 -6.90 18.60
C PHE A 17 31.21 -7.38 17.80
N LEU A 18 31.03 -7.78 16.55
CA LEU A 18 32.13 -8.17 15.67
C LEU A 18 33.15 -7.04 15.50
N THR A 19 32.68 -5.83 15.23
CA THR A 19 33.55 -4.64 15.10
C THR A 19 34.40 -4.40 16.36
N LYS A 20 33.88 -4.75 17.54
CA LYS A 20 34.58 -4.60 18.83
C LYS A 20 35.62 -5.70 19.09
N ILE A 21 35.32 -6.95 18.72
CA ILE A 21 36.16 -8.12 19.02
C ILE A 21 37.20 -8.42 17.95
N LEU A 22 36.87 -8.24 16.67
CA LEU A 22 37.77 -8.61 15.57
C LEU A 22 39.15 -7.94 15.62
N PRO A 23 39.31 -6.64 15.98
CA PRO A 23 40.63 -6.01 16.10
C PRO A 23 41.59 -6.73 17.07
N LEU A 24 41.04 -7.42 18.08
CA LEU A 24 41.80 -8.14 19.11
C LEU A 24 42.37 -9.46 18.58
N ALA A 25 41.84 -9.99 17.48
CA ALA A 25 42.30 -11.24 16.90
C ALA A 25 43.79 -11.15 16.48
N GLN A 26 44.58 -12.15 16.87
CA GLN A 26 46.01 -12.23 16.52
C GLN A 26 46.28 -13.08 15.27
N GLU A 27 45.26 -13.81 14.80
CA GLU A 27 45.32 -14.74 13.66
C GLU A 27 44.61 -14.17 12.43
N LYS A 28 44.81 -14.80 11.27
CA LYS A 28 44.11 -14.37 10.04
C LYS A 28 42.63 -14.77 10.11
N VAL A 29 41.72 -13.79 10.07
CA VAL A 29 40.28 -14.01 10.25
C VAL A 29 39.51 -13.85 8.95
N GLY A 30 38.60 -14.80 8.69
CA GLY A 30 37.55 -14.72 7.68
C GLY A 30 36.19 -14.46 8.31
N ILE A 31 35.35 -13.66 7.67
CA ILE A 31 34.00 -13.34 8.18
C ILE A 31 32.97 -13.74 7.13
N ILE A 32 31.94 -14.47 7.57
CA ILE A 32 30.79 -14.89 6.77
C ILE A 32 29.56 -14.13 7.29
N GLU A 33 29.11 -13.15 6.52
CA GLU A 33 27.95 -12.29 6.79
C GLU A 33 26.83 -12.52 5.76
N ASN A 34 25.59 -12.24 6.15
CA ASN A 34 24.38 -12.50 5.34
C ASN A 34 23.51 -11.25 5.06
N GLU A 35 24.01 -10.02 5.25
CA GLU A 35 23.26 -8.78 4.95
C GLU A 35 23.93 -7.90 3.86
N VAL A 36 23.10 -7.14 3.12
CA VAL A 36 23.53 -6.16 2.10
C VAL A 36 23.14 -4.75 2.57
N GLY A 37 24.13 -3.89 2.85
CA GLY A 37 24.07 -2.42 3.18
C GLY A 37 23.79 -2.12 4.67
N ASP A 38 24.33 -1.11 5.36
CA ASP A 38 24.93 0.20 4.97
C ASP A 38 26.18 0.59 5.80
N VAL A 39 26.75 -0.35 6.56
CA VAL A 39 28.12 -0.26 7.09
C VAL A 39 28.69 -1.66 6.99
N SER A 40 29.27 -2.00 5.83
CA SER A 40 30.12 -3.18 5.80
C SER A 40 31.29 -2.94 6.75
N ILE A 41 31.77 -4.00 7.40
CA ILE A 41 33.05 -3.99 8.11
C ILE A 41 34.16 -3.43 7.19
N ASP A 42 34.01 -3.46 5.86
CA ASP A 42 34.91 -2.80 4.89
C ASP A 42 35.08 -1.27 5.08
N GLY A 43 34.12 -0.58 5.71
CA GLY A 43 34.23 0.85 6.02
C GLY A 43 35.13 1.16 7.22
N TYR A 44 35.43 0.17 8.05
CA TYR A 44 36.39 0.30 9.15
C TYR A 44 37.77 -0.07 8.62
N ALA A 45 38.67 0.91 8.54
CA ALA A 45 40.07 0.70 8.20
C ALA A 45 40.75 -0.10 9.33
N PHE A 46 40.60 -1.42 9.31
CA PHE A 46 41.34 -2.29 10.20
C PHE A 46 42.80 -2.37 9.73
N GLU A 47 43.75 -2.20 10.65
CA GLU A 47 45.19 -2.26 10.33
C GLU A 47 45.70 -3.70 10.04
N LYS A 48 44.88 -4.74 10.24
CA LYS A 48 45.23 -6.16 10.04
C LYS A 48 44.53 -6.77 8.81
N ASP A 49 45.10 -7.86 8.28
CA ASP A 49 44.65 -8.57 7.06
C ASP A 49 43.35 -9.38 7.30
N PHE A 50 42.21 -8.67 7.41
CA PHE A 50 40.87 -9.27 7.53
C PHE A 50 40.25 -9.56 6.15
N ARG A 51 39.61 -10.72 6.01
CA ARG A 51 38.90 -11.10 4.77
C ARG A 51 37.41 -11.25 5.03
N VAL A 52 36.63 -10.29 4.57
CA VAL A 52 35.18 -10.37 4.58
C VAL A 52 34.74 -11.10 3.32
N THR A 53 33.93 -12.16 3.44
CA THR A 53 33.33 -12.84 2.30
C THR A 53 31.83 -12.87 2.49
N GLU A 54 31.13 -12.07 1.68
CA GLU A 54 29.67 -12.08 1.62
C GLU A 54 29.16 -13.40 1.04
N VAL A 55 28.14 -13.97 1.68
CA VAL A 55 27.39 -15.08 1.10
C VAL A 55 26.27 -14.48 0.24
N TYR A 56 26.34 -14.69 -1.08
CA TYR A 56 25.30 -14.25 -2.01
C TYR A 56 23.89 -14.65 -1.53
N GLY A 57 23.06 -13.64 -1.28
CA GLY A 57 21.77 -13.76 -0.59
C GLY A 57 20.65 -14.41 -1.41
N GLY A 58 20.40 -15.68 -1.14
CA GLY A 58 19.05 -16.24 -1.07
C GLY A 58 18.82 -16.76 0.36
N CYS A 59 17.67 -16.45 0.97
CA CYS A 59 17.37 -16.70 2.39
C CYS A 59 17.88 -18.02 2.96
N ILE A 60 18.26 -17.97 4.24
CA ILE A 60 18.68 -19.08 5.08
C ILE A 60 17.48 -20.00 5.45
N CYS A 61 16.75 -20.48 4.45
CA CYS A 61 15.70 -21.48 4.69
C CYS A 61 15.66 -22.61 3.64
N CYS A 62 16.33 -22.49 2.48
CA CYS A 62 16.38 -23.57 1.48
C CYS A 62 17.75 -23.82 0.82
N THR A 63 18.69 -22.87 0.85
CA THR A 63 20.02 -22.95 0.18
C THR A 63 21.24 -22.91 1.12
N VAL A 64 21.00 -22.71 2.43
CA VAL A 64 21.99 -22.49 3.51
C VAL A 64 23.24 -23.35 3.39
N ALA A 65 23.08 -24.67 3.32
CA ALA A 65 24.20 -25.58 3.43
C ALA A 65 25.14 -25.52 2.22
N LYS A 66 24.60 -25.22 1.02
CA LYS A 66 25.40 -25.21 -0.21
C LYS A 66 26.25 -23.94 -0.30
N ASP A 67 25.70 -22.78 0.08
CA ASP A 67 26.42 -21.51 -0.03
C ASP A 67 27.33 -21.26 1.17
N LEU A 68 26.94 -21.69 2.38
CA LEU A 68 27.85 -21.73 3.54
C LEU A 68 29.07 -22.61 3.26
N LYS A 69 28.87 -23.80 2.66
CA LYS A 69 29.99 -24.69 2.29
C LYS A 69 30.97 -24.03 1.32
N LYS A 70 30.47 -23.30 0.32
CA LYS A 70 31.34 -22.60 -0.64
C LYS A 70 32.15 -21.49 0.04
N ALA A 71 31.51 -20.68 0.87
CA ALA A 71 32.18 -19.59 1.59
C ALA A 71 33.26 -20.12 2.54
N VAL A 72 32.93 -21.16 3.32
CA VAL A 72 33.91 -21.86 4.17
C VAL A 72 35.07 -22.40 3.32
N LEU A 73 34.80 -23.08 2.20
CA LEU A 73 35.85 -23.60 1.33
C LEU A 73 36.74 -22.51 0.71
N TYR A 74 36.16 -21.39 0.29
CA TYR A 74 36.88 -20.24 -0.25
C TYR A 74 37.83 -19.66 0.80
N LEU A 75 37.31 -19.35 1.99
CA LEU A 75 38.09 -18.82 3.10
C LEU A 75 39.20 -19.80 3.54
N MET A 76 38.89 -21.10 3.54
CA MET A 76 39.83 -22.15 3.88
C MET A 76 40.96 -22.32 2.87
N LYS A 77 40.65 -22.41 1.57
CA LYS A 77 41.60 -22.86 0.54
C LYS A 77 42.29 -21.70 -0.17
N GLU A 78 41.54 -20.66 -0.51
CA GLU A 78 42.03 -19.53 -1.28
C GLU A 78 42.63 -18.46 -0.36
N GLU A 79 41.84 -18.00 0.63
CA GLU A 79 42.29 -16.95 1.56
C GLU A 79 43.17 -17.48 2.70
N LYS A 80 43.13 -18.80 2.95
CA LYS A 80 43.91 -19.49 3.99
C LYS A 80 43.77 -18.84 5.36
N VAL A 81 42.55 -18.49 5.75
CA VAL A 81 42.26 -17.94 7.09
C VAL A 81 42.41 -19.03 8.15
N GLU A 82 42.70 -18.63 9.39
CA GLU A 82 42.88 -19.54 10.54
C GLU A 82 41.60 -19.67 11.37
N HIS A 83 40.78 -18.60 11.36
CA HIS A 83 39.54 -18.47 12.12
C HIS A 83 38.43 -17.89 11.26
N ILE A 84 37.27 -18.55 11.23
CA ILE A 84 36.07 -18.03 10.58
C ILE A 84 35.05 -17.59 11.64
N TRP A 85 34.60 -16.34 11.54
CA TRP A 85 33.42 -15.84 12.24
C TRP A 85 32.20 -15.93 11.34
N ILE A 86 31.10 -16.43 11.89
CA ILE A 86 29.83 -16.55 11.18
C ILE A 86 28.81 -15.66 11.90
N GLU A 87 28.30 -14.66 11.18
CA GLU A 87 27.14 -13.86 11.59
C GLU A 87 25.91 -14.31 10.79
N PRO A 88 25.00 -15.08 11.39
CA PRO A 88 23.74 -15.42 10.75
C PRO A 88 22.81 -14.22 10.63
N SER A 89 21.81 -14.35 9.75
CA SER A 89 20.64 -13.46 9.83
C SER A 89 20.00 -13.51 11.22
N GLY A 90 19.50 -12.38 11.71
CA GLY A 90 18.83 -12.32 13.03
C GLY A 90 17.59 -13.21 13.17
N ILE A 91 17.07 -13.76 12.07
CA ILE A 91 15.95 -14.72 12.03
C ILE A 91 16.38 -16.14 11.63
N ALA A 92 17.68 -16.45 11.69
CA ALA A 92 18.15 -17.79 11.41
C ALA A 92 17.96 -18.71 12.63
N HIS A 93 17.61 -19.97 12.36
CA HIS A 93 17.76 -21.04 13.35
C HIS A 93 19.24 -21.38 13.49
N LEU A 94 19.77 -21.19 14.69
CA LEU A 94 21.13 -21.51 15.06
C LEU A 94 21.39 -23.02 14.92
N SER A 95 20.41 -23.86 15.26
CA SER A 95 20.49 -25.31 15.08
C SER A 95 20.71 -25.73 13.62
N ALA A 96 20.12 -25.00 12.66
CA ALA A 96 20.28 -25.29 11.23
C ALA A 96 21.70 -24.99 10.74
N ILE A 97 22.35 -23.97 11.30
CA ILE A 97 23.72 -23.57 10.97
C ILE A 97 24.71 -24.58 11.53
N LEU A 98 24.53 -24.98 12.80
CA LEU A 98 25.33 -26.03 13.43
C LEU A 98 25.23 -27.35 12.65
N LYS A 99 24.01 -27.75 12.26
CA LYS A 99 23.79 -28.92 11.39
C LYS A 99 24.47 -28.78 10.01
N ALA A 100 24.49 -27.58 9.44
CA ALA A 100 25.16 -27.34 8.16
C ALA A 100 26.69 -27.46 8.28
N LEU A 101 27.28 -26.94 9.36
CA LEU A 101 28.72 -27.06 9.63
C LEU A 101 29.13 -28.52 9.89
N SER A 102 28.36 -29.27 10.67
CA SER A 102 28.58 -30.71 10.89
C SER A 102 28.52 -31.52 9.58
N ARG A 103 27.62 -31.17 8.66
CA ARG A 103 27.59 -31.77 7.32
C ARG A 103 28.83 -31.42 6.50
N ILE A 104 29.37 -30.22 6.63
CA ILE A 104 30.60 -29.79 5.97
C ILE A 104 31.80 -30.60 6.50
N GLU A 105 31.92 -30.76 7.82
CA GLU A 105 32.94 -31.61 8.47
C GLU A 105 32.93 -33.03 7.91
N THR A 106 31.74 -33.63 7.87
CA THR A 106 31.55 -34.99 7.34
C THR A 106 31.93 -35.09 5.86
N GLN A 107 31.56 -34.10 5.05
CA GLN A 107 31.80 -34.12 3.60
C GLN A 107 33.24 -33.80 3.21
N LEU A 108 33.98 -33.09 4.06
CA LEU A 108 35.36 -32.69 3.81
C LEU A 108 36.37 -33.52 4.60
N GLU A 109 35.90 -34.42 5.47
CA GLU A 109 36.72 -35.22 6.38
C GLU A 109 37.65 -34.34 7.24
N ILE A 110 37.08 -33.25 7.77
CA ILE A 110 37.77 -32.30 8.65
C ILE A 110 37.02 -32.19 9.98
N VAL A 111 37.73 -31.71 11.01
CA VAL A 111 37.14 -31.36 12.31
C VAL A 111 37.41 -29.88 12.56
N PHE A 112 36.36 -29.11 12.81
CA PHE A 112 36.47 -27.70 13.20
C PHE A 112 36.75 -27.59 14.70
N ASP A 113 37.53 -26.56 15.08
CA ASP A 113 37.67 -26.15 16.47
C ASP A 113 36.59 -25.13 16.80
N TYR A 114 35.40 -25.61 17.18
CA TYR A 114 34.29 -24.75 17.58
C TYR A 114 34.65 -23.93 18.83
N GLN A 115 34.51 -22.62 18.70
CA GLN A 115 34.53 -21.69 19.81
C GLN A 115 33.09 -21.53 20.35
N PRO A 116 32.89 -21.01 21.57
CA PRO A 116 31.56 -20.86 22.15
C PRO A 116 30.64 -20.05 21.25
N VAL A 117 29.39 -20.50 21.12
CA VAL A 117 28.34 -19.80 20.40
C VAL A 117 27.82 -18.66 21.25
N ILE A 118 27.97 -17.45 20.74
CA ILE A 118 27.59 -16.22 21.44
C ILE A 118 26.24 -15.75 20.91
N VAL A 119 25.30 -15.47 21.81
CA VAL A 119 23.97 -14.94 21.46
C VAL A 119 23.75 -13.61 22.16
N LEU A 120 23.54 -12.56 21.36
CA LEU A 120 23.20 -11.24 21.86
C LEU A 120 21.69 -11.14 22.08
N VAL A 121 21.32 -10.66 23.26
CA VAL A 121 19.92 -10.43 23.65
C VAL A 121 19.74 -8.95 23.93
N ASP A 122 18.85 -8.31 23.17
CA ASP A 122 18.34 -6.98 23.52
C ASP A 122 17.25 -7.16 24.59
N VAL A 123 17.51 -6.67 25.80
CA VAL A 123 16.62 -6.86 26.94
C VAL A 123 15.31 -6.11 26.73
N LYS A 124 15.37 -4.91 26.16
CA LYS A 124 14.21 -4.04 25.98
C LYS A 124 13.12 -4.72 25.13
N ASP A 125 13.55 -5.47 24.12
CA ASP A 125 12.66 -6.06 23.13
C ASP A 125 12.41 -7.57 23.36
N PHE A 126 12.95 -8.11 24.45
CA PHE A 126 12.90 -9.55 24.75
C PHE A 126 11.47 -10.08 24.83
N ASN A 127 10.58 -9.41 25.57
CA ASN A 127 9.21 -9.89 25.78
C ASN A 127 8.39 -9.88 24.47
N ASP A 128 8.52 -8.82 23.67
CA ASP A 128 7.78 -8.66 22.41
C ASP A 128 8.23 -9.71 21.38
N TYR A 129 9.54 -9.95 21.26
CA TYR A 129 10.08 -10.95 20.34
C TYR A 129 9.87 -12.38 20.82
N HIS A 130 9.96 -12.64 22.12
CA HIS A 130 9.68 -13.96 22.69
C HIS A 130 8.22 -14.38 22.48
N GLN A 131 7.27 -13.44 22.59
CA GLN A 131 5.85 -13.72 22.40
C GLN A 131 5.45 -13.88 20.92
N SER A 132 6.05 -13.09 20.02
CA SER A 132 5.68 -13.08 18.58
C SER A 132 6.49 -14.05 17.71
N MET A 133 7.74 -14.35 18.08
CA MET A 133 8.71 -15.09 17.25
C MET A 133 9.41 -16.20 18.06
N GLY A 134 8.68 -16.79 19.00
CA GLY A 134 9.21 -17.65 20.06
C GLY A 134 10.10 -18.78 19.57
N SER A 135 9.77 -19.47 18.47
CA SER A 135 10.55 -20.62 17.98
C SER A 135 11.96 -20.26 17.49
N PHE A 136 12.13 -19.12 16.81
CA PHE A 136 13.45 -18.62 16.35
C PHE A 136 14.27 -18.12 17.52
N TYR A 137 13.63 -17.35 18.40
CA TYR A 137 14.29 -16.78 19.57
C TYR A 137 14.73 -17.88 20.53
N THR A 138 13.84 -18.83 20.84
CA THR A 138 14.14 -19.99 21.67
C THR A 138 15.22 -20.87 21.06
N ASP A 139 15.21 -21.15 19.75
CA ASP A 139 16.28 -21.94 19.11
C ASP A 139 17.66 -21.27 19.26
N GLN A 140 17.74 -19.94 19.13
CA GLN A 140 18.99 -19.21 19.37
C GLN A 140 19.44 -19.32 20.84
N ILE A 141 18.53 -19.11 21.79
CA ILE A 141 18.85 -19.19 23.22
C ILE A 141 19.25 -20.61 23.63
N GLN A 142 18.56 -21.64 23.15
CA GLN A 142 18.83 -23.06 23.47
C GLN A 142 20.21 -23.52 23.01
N HIS A 143 20.72 -22.97 21.92
CA HIS A 143 22.02 -23.35 21.36
C HIS A 143 23.13 -22.34 21.70
N ALA A 144 22.88 -21.40 22.62
CA ALA A 144 23.87 -20.47 23.11
C ALA A 144 24.79 -21.11 24.15
N ASP A 145 26.10 -20.92 24.00
CA ASP A 145 27.06 -21.19 25.08
C ASP A 145 27.22 -19.96 25.98
N ILE A 146 27.13 -18.77 25.37
CA ILE A 146 27.25 -17.48 26.04
C ILE A 146 26.11 -16.57 25.59
N ILE A 147 25.39 -15.99 26.55
CA ILE A 147 24.35 -14.99 26.33
C ILE A 147 24.88 -13.64 26.81
N LEU A 148 24.91 -12.64 25.93
CA LEU A 148 25.28 -11.28 26.28
C LEU A 148 24.03 -10.40 26.27
N LEU A 149 23.71 -9.80 27.41
CA LEU A 149 22.58 -8.89 27.53
C LEU A 149 22.98 -7.49 27.08
N SER A 150 22.09 -6.80 26.39
CA SER A 150 22.29 -5.43 25.90
C SER A 150 21.09 -4.54 26.14
N ARG A 151 21.35 -3.23 26.23
CA ARG A 151 20.35 -2.13 26.28
C ARG A 151 19.38 -2.16 27.47
N PHE A 152 19.82 -2.65 28.62
CA PHE A 152 18.98 -2.74 29.82
C PHE A 152 19.07 -1.52 30.78
N TYR A 153 19.68 -0.41 30.37
CA TYR A 153 19.94 0.77 31.22
C TYR A 153 18.70 1.48 31.80
N LYS A 154 17.49 1.14 31.34
CA LYS A 154 16.22 1.76 31.77
C LYS A 154 15.25 0.76 32.42
N GLU A 155 15.59 -0.53 32.46
CA GLU A 155 14.73 -1.58 32.99
C GLU A 155 14.85 -1.66 34.50
N LYS A 156 13.74 -1.97 35.18
CA LYS A 156 13.78 -2.17 36.63
C LYS A 156 14.44 -3.51 36.97
N PRO A 157 15.11 -3.65 38.14
CA PRO A 157 15.69 -4.91 38.56
C PRO A 157 14.71 -6.11 38.50
N GLU A 158 13.43 -5.87 38.82
CA GLU A 158 12.38 -6.89 38.78
C GLU A 158 12.08 -7.39 37.35
N GLU A 159 12.13 -6.51 36.34
CA GLU A 159 11.91 -6.85 34.94
C GLU A 159 13.11 -7.63 34.39
N MET A 160 14.32 -7.23 34.79
CA MET A 160 15.56 -7.96 34.50
C MET A 160 15.54 -9.39 35.05
N ASP A 161 15.14 -9.57 36.31
CA ASP A 161 15.05 -10.90 36.93
C ASP A 161 14.03 -11.80 36.21
N GLN A 162 12.92 -11.23 35.73
CA GLN A 162 11.94 -11.98 34.93
C GLN A 162 12.50 -12.43 33.58
N ILE A 163 13.24 -11.56 32.88
CA ILE A 163 13.87 -11.87 31.60
C ILE A 163 14.95 -12.93 31.77
N ILE A 164 15.81 -12.77 32.79
CA ILE A 164 16.83 -13.77 33.14
C ILE A 164 16.17 -15.10 33.47
N GLY A 165 15.08 -15.10 34.25
CA GLY A 165 14.29 -16.28 34.56
C GLY A 165 13.79 -17.01 33.30
N LYS A 166 13.23 -16.26 32.34
CA LYS A 166 12.77 -16.82 31.05
C LYS A 166 13.92 -17.34 30.20
N LEU A 167 15.04 -16.63 30.10
CA LEU A 167 16.23 -17.11 29.39
C LEU A 167 16.76 -18.42 29.98
N ARG A 168 16.76 -18.52 31.32
CA ARG A 168 17.18 -19.71 32.06
C ARG A 168 16.23 -20.90 31.88
N GLN A 169 14.93 -20.67 31.67
CA GLN A 169 13.99 -21.74 31.31
C GLN A 169 14.35 -22.39 29.97
N HIS A 170 14.89 -21.63 29.02
CA HIS A 170 15.28 -22.13 27.71
C HIS A 170 16.71 -22.66 27.68
N ASN A 171 17.62 -22.11 28.48
CA ASN A 171 19.00 -22.57 28.56
C ASN A 171 19.61 -22.35 29.97
N LEU A 172 19.68 -23.44 30.73
CA LEU A 172 20.26 -23.46 32.08
C LEU A 172 21.78 -23.38 32.08
N GLU A 173 22.43 -23.83 31.01
CA GLU A 173 23.88 -24.06 30.96
C GLU A 173 24.66 -22.88 30.37
N ALA A 174 24.01 -22.00 29.59
CA ALA A 174 24.65 -20.83 29.00
C ALA A 174 25.24 -19.90 30.05
N PHE A 175 26.48 -19.47 29.85
CA PHE A 175 27.06 -18.38 30.63
C PHE A 175 26.37 -17.08 30.26
N MET A 176 25.94 -16.28 31.23
CA MET A 176 25.21 -15.04 30.96
C MET A 176 26.00 -13.86 31.50
N LEU A 177 26.34 -12.93 30.62
CA LEU A 177 26.91 -11.64 31.01
C LEU A 177 25.76 -10.67 31.26
N GLN A 178 25.53 -10.36 32.54
CA GLN A 178 24.48 -9.43 33.00
C GLN A 178 25.02 -7.99 33.12
N GLU A 179 26.18 -7.74 32.52
CA GLU A 179 26.78 -6.42 32.37
C GLU A 179 26.69 -6.00 30.90
N GLU A 180 26.69 -4.69 30.68
CA GLU A 180 26.54 -4.14 29.34
C GLU A 180 27.84 -4.25 28.56
N TRP A 181 27.89 -5.27 27.70
CA TRP A 181 29.06 -5.59 26.90
C TRP A 181 29.49 -4.45 25.97
N LEU A 182 28.57 -3.58 25.54
CA LEU A 182 28.89 -2.47 24.65
C LEU A 182 29.80 -1.44 25.34
N THR A 183 29.61 -1.20 26.63
CA THR A 183 30.38 -0.22 27.42
C THR A 183 31.59 -0.81 28.15
N MET A 184 31.69 -2.15 28.26
CA MET A 184 32.83 -2.80 28.90
C MET A 184 34.15 -2.56 28.13
N GLU A 185 35.27 -2.55 28.86
CA GLU A 185 36.60 -2.51 28.25
C GLU A 185 36.86 -3.79 27.43
N ASN A 186 37.54 -3.64 26.30
CA ASN A 186 37.78 -4.74 25.35
C ASN A 186 38.51 -5.92 25.99
N ASP A 187 39.54 -5.66 26.79
CA ASP A 187 40.35 -6.69 27.47
C ASP A 187 39.53 -7.52 28.47
N LEU A 188 38.57 -6.86 29.16
CA LEU A 188 37.67 -7.52 30.11
C LEU A 188 36.66 -8.42 29.39
N LEU A 189 36.08 -7.93 28.29
CA LEU A 189 35.16 -8.72 27.46
C LEU A 189 35.88 -9.92 26.84
N GLU A 190 37.10 -9.73 26.32
CA GLU A 190 37.92 -10.83 25.77
C GLU A 190 38.26 -11.86 26.84
N THR A 191 38.64 -11.42 28.04
CA THR A 191 38.93 -12.30 29.18
C THR A 191 37.70 -13.12 29.56
N PHE A 192 36.52 -12.50 29.64
CA PHE A 192 35.26 -13.19 29.93
C PHE A 192 34.95 -14.26 28.87
N LEU A 193 35.07 -13.94 27.58
CA LEU A 193 34.84 -14.90 26.51
C LEU A 193 35.82 -16.07 26.56
N ARG A 194 37.10 -15.79 26.82
CA ARG A 194 38.18 -16.80 26.91
C ARG A 194 38.03 -17.71 28.13
N GLU A 195 37.67 -17.17 29.29
CA GLU A 195 37.48 -17.95 30.51
C GLU A 195 36.29 -18.90 30.40
N ASN A 196 35.19 -18.44 29.81
CA ASN A 196 33.99 -19.26 29.61
C ASN A 196 34.13 -20.25 28.45
N GLN A 197 35.02 -19.97 27.47
CA GLN A 197 35.45 -20.96 26.49
C GLN A 197 36.15 -22.18 27.11
N LEU A 198 37.01 -21.97 28.11
CA LEU A 198 37.71 -23.07 28.78
C LEU A 198 36.77 -23.92 29.65
N ARG A 199 35.65 -23.33 30.09
CA ARG A 199 34.63 -24.00 30.92
C ARG A 199 33.66 -24.83 30.07
N THR A 200 33.23 -24.31 28.93
CA THR A 200 32.35 -25.02 27.97
C THR A 200 33.02 -26.25 27.34
N LYS A 201 34.34 -26.21 27.06
CA LYS A 201 35.09 -27.38 26.56
C LYS A 201 35.21 -28.55 27.57
N LYS A 202 34.96 -28.33 28.87
CA LYS A 202 35.00 -29.38 29.91
C LYS A 202 33.67 -30.15 30.07
N THR A 203 32.56 -29.60 29.57
CA THR A 203 31.21 -30.19 29.69
C THR A 203 30.76 -30.99 28.47
N ALA A 204 31.47 -30.91 27.33
CA ALA A 204 31.08 -31.52 26.05
C ALA A 204 31.22 -33.06 25.94
N SER A 205 31.26 -33.81 27.05
CA SER A 205 31.39 -35.28 27.03
C SER A 205 30.08 -36.05 27.11
N SER A 206 28.93 -35.43 26.87
CA SER A 206 27.64 -36.13 26.83
C SER A 206 26.63 -35.43 25.92
N LEU A 207 26.57 -35.87 24.65
CA LEU A 207 25.46 -35.59 23.76
C LEU A 207 24.84 -36.92 23.37
N ASP A 208 23.75 -37.27 24.05
CA ASP A 208 22.90 -38.42 23.73
C ASP A 208 21.76 -37.99 22.81
N SER A 209 21.32 -38.92 21.98
CA SER A 209 20.36 -38.73 20.88
C SER A 209 18.94 -38.49 21.39
N GLY A 210 18.42 -37.28 21.21
CA GLY A 210 16.99 -36.95 21.33
C GLY A 210 16.38 -36.66 19.96
N GLN A 211 15.46 -37.51 19.52
CA GLN A 211 14.52 -37.20 18.43
C GLN A 211 13.43 -36.28 18.99
N GLU A 212 13.27 -35.09 18.41
CA GLU A 212 12.05 -34.30 18.59
C GLU A 212 11.47 -33.88 17.24
N ASN A 213 10.16 -34.09 17.13
CA ASN A 213 9.33 -33.76 15.98
C ASN A 213 9.23 -32.24 15.84
N VAL A 214 9.55 -31.73 14.65
CA VAL A 214 9.33 -30.34 14.28
C VAL A 214 7.85 -30.18 13.91
N ASP A 215 7.09 -29.48 14.75
CA ASP A 215 5.75 -29.00 14.39
C ASP A 215 5.87 -27.96 13.28
N SER A 216 5.21 -28.23 12.16
CA SER A 216 5.37 -27.52 10.89
C SER A 216 4.33 -26.41 10.69
N SER A 217 4.22 -25.45 11.61
CA SER A 217 3.30 -24.30 11.45
C SER A 217 3.94 -22.93 11.20
N ASP A 218 5.24 -22.75 11.48
CA ASP A 218 5.88 -21.41 11.46
C ASP A 218 6.93 -21.24 10.33
N ALA A 219 6.59 -21.59 9.10
CA ALA A 219 7.50 -21.40 7.98
C ALA A 219 7.56 -19.90 7.57
N LEU A 220 8.73 -19.27 7.71
CA LEU A 220 8.97 -17.92 7.17
C LEU A 220 8.84 -17.91 5.65
N GLU A 221 8.00 -17.01 5.17
CA GLU A 221 7.75 -16.79 3.76
C GLU A 221 8.54 -15.60 3.24
N LYS A 222 9.01 -15.70 1.99
CA LYS A 222 9.61 -14.59 1.26
C LYS A 222 8.83 -14.33 -0.01
N THR A 223 8.60 -13.05 -0.29
CA THR A 223 8.14 -12.59 -1.60
C THR A 223 9.06 -11.50 -2.12
N THR A 224 9.43 -11.62 -3.41
CA THR A 224 10.26 -10.63 -4.09
C THR A 224 9.56 -10.19 -5.37
N LEU A 225 9.44 -8.89 -5.54
CA LEU A 225 8.84 -8.22 -6.67
C LEU A 225 9.94 -7.53 -7.46
N LYS A 226 9.99 -7.77 -8.78
CA LYS A 226 10.96 -7.17 -9.69
C LYS A 226 10.42 -5.95 -10.45
N LYS A 227 9.18 -5.57 -10.16
CA LYS A 227 8.59 -4.32 -10.62
C LYS A 227 7.78 -3.73 -9.48
N ALA A 228 7.64 -2.41 -9.51
CA ALA A 228 6.78 -1.68 -8.61
C ALA A 228 6.26 -0.45 -9.38
N LYS A 229 5.03 -0.02 -9.08
CA LYS A 229 4.54 1.29 -9.51
C LYS A 229 5.38 2.42 -8.91
N PRO A 230 5.26 3.65 -9.41
CA PRO A 230 5.86 4.81 -8.75
C PRO A 230 5.27 5.05 -7.35
N PHE A 231 6.09 5.42 -6.38
CA PHE A 231 5.70 5.79 -5.01
C PHE A 231 6.01 7.26 -4.74
N THR A 232 5.09 7.95 -4.08
CA THR A 232 5.28 9.28 -3.49
C THR A 232 5.67 9.17 -2.02
N GLN A 233 6.06 10.29 -1.39
CA GLN A 233 6.33 10.31 0.05
C GLN A 233 5.10 9.93 0.88
N GLU A 234 3.90 10.27 0.43
CA GLU A 234 2.66 9.90 1.10
C GLU A 234 2.40 8.38 1.03
N ASP A 235 2.76 7.76 -0.09
CA ASP A 235 2.64 6.31 -0.26
C ASP A 235 3.54 5.52 0.67
N LEU A 236 4.68 6.10 1.05
CA LEU A 236 5.57 5.51 2.04
C LEU A 236 4.96 5.53 3.43
N ARG A 237 4.24 6.59 3.81
CA ARG A 237 3.50 6.64 5.09
C ARG A 237 2.43 5.56 5.15
N VAL A 238 1.69 5.39 4.05
CA VAL A 238 0.69 4.31 3.95
C VAL A 238 1.37 2.95 3.97
N LEU A 239 2.48 2.77 3.25
CA LEU A 239 3.26 1.53 3.25
C LEU A 239 3.73 1.16 4.67
N GLU A 240 4.17 2.14 5.45
CA GLU A 240 4.54 1.97 6.86
C GLU A 240 3.36 1.49 7.71
N SER A 241 2.20 2.15 7.61
CA SER A 241 0.99 1.77 8.36
C SER A 241 0.55 0.34 8.02
N LYS A 242 0.61 -0.08 6.75
CA LYS A 242 0.28 -1.46 6.35
C LYS A 242 1.18 -2.50 7.00
N PHE A 243 2.46 -2.18 7.18
CA PHE A 243 3.37 -3.07 7.89
C PHE A 243 3.09 -3.10 9.39
N ILE A 244 2.81 -1.95 10.02
CA ILE A 244 2.47 -1.83 11.45
C ILE A 244 1.16 -2.56 11.77
N GLU A 245 0.15 -2.42 10.92
CA GLU A 245 -1.18 -3.01 11.06
C GLU A 245 -1.23 -4.48 10.65
N LYS A 246 -0.10 -5.05 10.20
CA LYS A 246 0.05 -6.45 9.79
C LYS A 246 -0.94 -6.87 8.69
N GLU A 247 -1.30 -5.95 7.80
CA GLU A 247 -2.28 -6.18 6.72
C GLU A 247 -1.87 -7.27 5.72
N TRP A 248 -0.59 -7.62 5.65
CA TRP A 248 -0.06 -8.64 4.72
C TRP A 248 0.56 -9.83 5.44
N GLY A 249 0.15 -10.09 6.68
CA GLY A 249 0.83 -11.00 7.59
C GLY A 249 1.91 -10.29 8.40
N GLU A 250 2.64 -11.05 9.22
CA GLU A 250 3.65 -10.47 10.10
C GLU A 250 4.96 -10.25 9.34
N VAL A 251 5.09 -9.08 8.72
CA VAL A 251 6.31 -8.68 8.01
C VAL A 251 7.41 -8.37 9.03
N CYS A 252 8.43 -9.21 9.08
CA CYS A 252 9.58 -9.02 9.97
C CYS A 252 10.69 -8.17 9.34
N ARG A 253 10.76 -8.14 8.00
CA ARG A 253 11.66 -7.26 7.26
C ARG A 253 11.13 -6.97 5.88
N ALA A 254 11.26 -5.72 5.44
CA ALA A 254 11.09 -5.37 4.04
C ALA A 254 12.20 -4.42 3.58
N LYS A 255 12.63 -4.56 2.33
CA LYS A 255 13.51 -3.58 1.69
C LYS A 255 13.21 -3.47 0.21
N GLY A 256 13.44 -2.30 -0.36
CA GLY A 256 13.33 -2.18 -1.79
C GLY A 256 13.69 -0.84 -2.39
N TYR A 257 13.81 -0.88 -3.71
CA TYR A 257 13.92 0.27 -4.60
C TYR A 257 12.57 0.49 -5.27
N LEU A 258 12.00 1.68 -5.08
CA LEU A 258 10.72 2.09 -5.64
C LEU A 258 10.95 3.28 -6.58
N PRO A 259 10.43 3.26 -7.81
CA PRO A 259 10.53 4.40 -8.71
C PRO A 259 9.67 5.54 -8.18
N THR A 260 9.99 6.79 -8.54
CA THR A 260 9.14 7.95 -8.23
C THR A 260 8.53 8.53 -9.51
N PRO A 261 7.41 9.29 -9.42
CA PRO A 261 6.83 9.97 -10.57
C PRO A 261 7.79 10.96 -11.26
N GLU A 262 8.76 11.50 -10.52
CA GLU A 262 9.76 12.47 -10.98
C GLU A 262 10.98 11.81 -11.64
N GLY A 263 10.98 10.48 -11.80
CA GLY A 263 12.08 9.75 -12.42
C GLY A 263 13.28 9.53 -11.50
N LYS A 264 13.07 9.53 -10.18
CA LYS A 264 14.09 9.19 -9.16
C LYS A 264 13.80 7.81 -8.56
N THR A 265 14.62 7.38 -7.61
CA THR A 265 14.42 6.13 -6.87
C THR A 265 14.34 6.39 -5.38
N ILE A 266 13.32 5.86 -4.71
CA ILE A 266 13.27 5.72 -3.26
C ILE A 266 13.91 4.39 -2.87
N HIS A 267 14.86 4.42 -1.94
CA HIS A 267 15.34 3.23 -1.24
C HIS A 267 14.69 3.21 0.14
N PHE A 268 13.99 2.13 0.48
CA PHE A 268 13.37 1.96 1.79
C PHE A 268 13.84 0.69 2.48
N ASN A 269 13.88 0.76 3.82
CA ASN A 269 14.16 -0.34 4.72
C ASN A 269 13.13 -0.31 5.86
N TYR A 270 12.54 -1.48 6.11
CA TYR A 270 11.53 -1.69 7.14
C TYR A 270 11.95 -2.84 8.05
N THR A 271 11.84 -2.59 9.34
CA THR A 271 11.69 -3.58 10.40
C THR A 271 10.52 -3.13 11.30
N PRO A 272 9.93 -4.02 12.13
CA PRO A 272 8.82 -3.64 13.02
C PRO A 272 9.08 -2.44 13.93
N GLN A 273 10.34 -2.09 14.19
CA GLN A 273 10.71 -0.92 15.00
C GLN A 273 11.07 0.32 14.19
N ARG A 274 11.38 0.18 12.90
CA ARG A 274 11.93 1.28 12.12
C ARG A 274 11.54 1.14 10.66
N PHE A 275 10.88 2.17 10.16
CA PHE A 275 10.77 2.43 8.75
C PHE A 275 11.65 3.61 8.39
N HIS A 276 12.60 3.39 7.49
CA HIS A 276 13.50 4.42 7.01
C HIS A 276 13.54 4.39 5.48
N TRP A 277 13.57 5.56 4.87
CA TRP A 277 13.71 5.69 3.44
C TRP A 277 14.53 6.92 3.09
N GLU A 278 15.13 6.88 1.90
CA GLU A 278 15.93 7.95 1.33
C GLU A 278 15.63 8.10 -0.17
N MET A 279 15.81 9.30 -0.69
CA MET A 279 15.68 9.60 -2.12
C MET A 279 17.05 9.49 -2.79
N ARG A 280 17.13 8.78 -3.91
CA ARG A 280 18.34 8.64 -4.73
C ARG A 280 18.10 9.22 -6.12
N GLU A 281 19.05 10.04 -6.59
CA GLU A 281 19.00 10.66 -7.92
C GLU A 281 19.19 9.64 -9.06
N ALA A 282 19.83 8.50 -8.78
CA ALA A 282 20.03 7.44 -9.76
C ALA A 282 18.73 6.65 -10.01
N VAL A 283 18.45 6.33 -11.28
CA VAL A 283 17.35 5.45 -11.68
C VAL A 283 17.78 3.99 -11.49
N ILE A 284 17.29 3.35 -10.44
CA ILE A 284 17.57 1.95 -10.12
C ILE A 284 16.34 1.12 -10.45
N PRO A 285 16.47 -0.05 -11.10
CA PRO A 285 15.34 -0.91 -11.39
C PRO A 285 14.55 -1.27 -10.11
N PRO A 286 13.21 -1.22 -10.15
CA PRO A 286 12.39 -1.57 -9.00
C PRO A 286 12.66 -2.99 -8.50
N ALA A 287 12.89 -3.12 -7.20
CA ALA A 287 13.01 -4.41 -6.55
C ALA A 287 12.54 -4.30 -5.11
N VAL A 288 11.54 -5.08 -4.71
CA VAL A 288 11.00 -5.08 -3.35
C VAL A 288 11.04 -6.50 -2.80
N THR A 289 11.52 -6.67 -1.58
CA THR A 289 11.53 -7.97 -0.90
C THR A 289 10.91 -7.83 0.48
N LEU A 290 9.91 -8.66 0.78
CA LEU A 290 9.28 -8.79 2.10
C LEU A 290 9.56 -10.20 2.63
N ILE A 291 9.80 -10.28 3.94
CA ILE A 291 10.02 -11.50 4.70
C ILE A 291 9.09 -11.44 5.92
N GLY A 292 8.37 -12.52 6.19
CA GLY A 292 7.40 -12.58 7.28
C GLY A 292 6.68 -13.92 7.37
N THR A 293 5.73 -14.05 8.29
CA THR A 293 4.88 -15.24 8.44
C THR A 293 3.47 -14.95 7.91
N SER A 294 2.82 -15.97 7.34
CA SER A 294 1.47 -15.88 6.77
C SER A 294 1.34 -14.75 5.74
N LEU A 295 2.33 -14.64 4.84
CA LEU A 295 2.39 -13.51 3.90
C LEU A 295 1.28 -13.63 2.85
N GLU A 296 0.44 -12.59 2.76
CA GLU A 296 -0.57 -12.48 1.70
C GLU A 296 0.09 -12.09 0.37
N LYS A 297 0.81 -13.02 -0.28
CA LYS A 297 1.64 -12.75 -1.47
C LYS A 297 0.89 -12.09 -2.61
N GLU A 298 -0.36 -12.49 -2.85
CA GLU A 298 -1.22 -11.87 -3.85
C GLU A 298 -1.55 -10.42 -3.48
N ALA A 299 -1.92 -10.13 -2.23
CA ALA A 299 -2.19 -8.77 -1.77
C ALA A 299 -0.95 -7.87 -1.79
N ILE A 300 0.22 -8.42 -1.44
CA ILE A 300 1.52 -7.73 -1.55
C ILE A 300 1.84 -7.42 -3.02
N HIS A 301 1.79 -8.43 -3.89
CA HIS A 301 2.05 -8.26 -5.32
C HIS A 301 1.10 -7.22 -5.92
N THR A 302 -0.18 -7.35 -5.62
CA THR A 302 -1.25 -6.40 -5.95
C THR A 302 -0.88 -4.99 -5.46
N TYR A 303 -0.53 -4.78 -4.20
CA TYR A 303 -0.22 -3.43 -3.70
C TYR A 303 0.92 -2.72 -4.43
N PHE A 304 1.99 -3.45 -4.72
CA PHE A 304 3.20 -2.90 -5.34
C PHE A 304 3.11 -2.83 -6.88
N HIS A 305 2.31 -3.69 -7.53
CA HIS A 305 2.12 -3.70 -8.98
C HIS A 305 0.86 -2.99 -9.44
N GLU A 306 -0.26 -3.14 -8.73
CA GLU A 306 -1.47 -2.37 -9.01
C GLU A 306 -1.12 -0.91 -8.74
N LYS A 307 -1.13 -0.15 -9.82
CA LYS A 307 -1.39 1.27 -9.79
C LYS A 307 -2.57 1.48 -8.86
N LYS A 308 -2.31 2.00 -7.65
CA LYS A 308 -3.34 2.08 -6.61
C LYS A 308 -4.46 2.90 -7.23
N ILE A 309 -5.60 2.29 -7.53
CA ILE A 309 -6.81 3.07 -7.45
C ILE A 309 -6.96 3.33 -5.95
N TYR A 310 -6.52 4.52 -5.54
CA TYR A 310 -6.82 5.01 -4.21
C TYR A 310 -8.34 5.16 -4.20
N ASP A 311 -9.02 4.28 -3.47
CA ASP A 311 -10.43 4.52 -3.22
C ASP A 311 -10.53 5.70 -2.26
N PHE A 312 -11.34 6.68 -2.63
CA PHE A 312 -11.59 7.83 -1.79
C PHE A 312 -12.65 7.46 -0.75
N PRO A 313 -12.39 7.61 0.58
CA PRO A 313 -13.35 7.24 1.61
C PRO A 313 -14.55 8.19 1.56
N CYS A 314 -15.61 7.77 0.87
CA CYS A 314 -16.81 8.56 0.69
C CYS A 314 -17.59 8.63 2.01
N GLN A 315 -17.63 9.80 2.64
CA GLN A 315 -18.39 10.03 3.86
C GLN A 315 -19.89 10.30 3.60
N ASN A 316 -20.26 10.61 2.35
CA ASN A 316 -21.61 11.04 1.95
C ASN A 316 -22.31 10.01 1.05
N ASN A 317 -22.10 8.71 1.31
CA ASN A 317 -22.53 7.64 0.41
C ASN A 317 -24.06 7.57 0.19
N ASP A 318 -24.84 8.21 1.08
CA ASP A 318 -26.31 8.11 1.12
C ASP A 318 -27.07 9.45 1.04
N MET A 319 -26.45 10.55 0.60
CA MET A 319 -27.16 11.83 0.42
C MET A 319 -27.88 11.90 -0.94
N ALA A 320 -28.75 10.92 -1.19
CA ALA A 320 -29.76 10.98 -2.25
C ALA A 320 -31.10 11.40 -1.63
N GLY A 321 -31.17 12.65 -1.16
CA GLY A 321 -32.35 13.21 -0.52
C GLY A 321 -32.31 14.74 -0.54
N LEU A 322 -33.47 15.37 -0.63
CA LEU A 322 -33.60 16.81 -0.48
C LEU A 322 -33.55 17.15 1.02
N PRO A 323 -32.95 18.28 1.43
CA PRO A 323 -32.98 18.68 2.84
C PRO A 323 -34.42 18.84 3.33
N GLU A 324 -34.79 18.23 4.47
CA GLU A 324 -36.16 18.33 5.03
C GLU A 324 -36.70 19.76 5.07
N PRO A 325 -35.91 20.80 5.45
CA PRO A 325 -36.42 22.17 5.45
C PRO A 325 -36.85 22.67 4.06
N VAL A 326 -36.17 22.24 3.00
CA VAL A 326 -36.51 22.60 1.62
C VAL A 326 -37.81 21.94 1.19
N ILE A 327 -38.03 20.68 1.60
CA ILE A 327 -39.25 19.92 1.29
C ILE A 327 -40.46 20.59 1.95
N HIS A 328 -40.33 20.98 3.22
CA HIS A 328 -41.39 21.68 3.95
C HIS A 328 -41.65 23.10 3.42
N GLU A 329 -40.61 23.86 3.06
CA GLU A 329 -40.75 25.23 2.52
C GLU A 329 -41.51 25.24 1.19
N LEU A 330 -41.20 24.29 0.29
CA LEU A 330 -41.76 24.27 -1.06
C LEU A 330 -43.07 23.48 -1.18
N ASN A 331 -43.54 22.84 -0.10
CA ASN A 331 -44.73 21.99 -0.07
C ASN A 331 -44.78 21.01 -1.28
N LEU A 332 -43.67 20.31 -1.50
CA LEU A 332 -43.45 19.49 -2.70
C LEU A 332 -44.36 18.26 -2.72
N SER A 333 -44.91 17.94 -3.89
CA SER A 333 -45.53 16.66 -4.20
C SER A 333 -44.54 15.74 -4.90
N PHE A 334 -44.28 14.57 -4.34
CA PHE A 334 -43.55 13.50 -5.02
C PHE A 334 -44.54 12.62 -5.80
N PRO A 335 -44.26 12.25 -7.07
CA PRO A 335 -42.99 12.36 -7.78
C PRO A 335 -42.80 13.63 -8.62
N GLN A 336 -43.75 14.58 -8.63
CA GLN A 336 -43.73 15.79 -9.48
C GLN A 336 -42.45 16.62 -9.29
N ALA A 337 -41.92 16.65 -8.06
CA ALA A 337 -40.63 17.24 -7.73
C ALA A 337 -39.45 16.76 -8.60
N TYR A 338 -39.53 15.54 -9.14
CA TYR A 338 -38.53 14.96 -10.03
C TYR A 338 -38.95 14.96 -11.50
N GLN A 339 -40.15 15.41 -11.86
CA GLN A 339 -40.68 15.24 -13.22
C GLN A 339 -40.90 16.55 -13.96
N GLU A 340 -40.99 17.69 -13.27
CA GLU A 340 -41.32 18.98 -13.89
C GLU A 340 -40.16 19.98 -13.75
N SER A 341 -39.83 20.66 -14.86
CA SER A 341 -38.71 21.61 -14.93
C SER A 341 -38.83 22.77 -13.94
N GLU A 342 -40.04 23.33 -13.78
CA GLU A 342 -40.31 24.41 -12.81
C GLU A 342 -40.02 23.97 -11.38
N THR A 343 -40.49 22.78 -10.99
CA THR A 343 -40.28 22.28 -9.64
C THR A 343 -38.81 21.97 -9.39
N MET A 344 -38.11 21.37 -10.36
CA MET A 344 -36.66 21.15 -10.27
C MET A 344 -35.87 22.45 -10.07
N MET A 345 -36.22 23.50 -10.84
CA MET A 345 -35.60 24.82 -10.72
C MET A 345 -35.82 25.40 -9.32
N HIS A 346 -37.05 25.40 -8.82
CA HIS A 346 -37.37 25.92 -7.48
C HIS A 346 -36.64 25.17 -6.37
N ILE A 347 -36.57 23.84 -6.46
CA ILE A 347 -35.81 23.02 -5.52
C ILE A 347 -34.33 23.40 -5.58
N ALA A 348 -33.74 23.54 -6.76
CA ALA A 348 -32.33 23.87 -6.91
C ALA A 348 -31.99 25.23 -6.28
N LEU A 349 -32.86 26.23 -6.45
CA LEU A 349 -32.74 27.55 -5.84
C LEU A 349 -32.88 27.50 -4.31
N SER A 350 -33.86 26.76 -3.79
CA SER A 350 -34.06 26.62 -2.34
C SER A 350 -32.91 25.85 -1.68
N VAL A 351 -32.41 24.78 -2.31
CA VAL A 351 -31.21 24.07 -1.83
C VAL A 351 -30.00 24.99 -1.86
N LYS A 352 -29.78 25.76 -2.94
CA LYS A 352 -28.69 26.74 -3.00
C LYS A 352 -28.75 27.72 -1.82
N LYS A 353 -29.92 28.33 -1.58
CA LYS A 353 -30.16 29.29 -0.48
C LYS A 353 -29.95 28.66 0.89
N TYR A 354 -30.54 27.48 1.14
CA TYR A 354 -30.45 26.77 2.42
C TYR A 354 -29.00 26.42 2.77
N THR A 355 -28.20 26.09 1.75
CA THR A 355 -26.86 25.52 1.94
C THR A 355 -25.75 26.56 1.83
N GLY A 356 -26.10 27.80 1.45
CA GLY A 356 -25.12 28.86 1.16
C GLY A 356 -24.24 28.55 -0.04
N SER A 357 -24.66 27.62 -0.92
CA SER A 357 -23.89 27.22 -2.10
C SER A 357 -23.80 28.37 -3.11
N PRO A 358 -22.66 28.58 -3.80
CA PRO A 358 -22.57 29.56 -4.88
C PRO A 358 -23.28 29.11 -6.17
N HIS A 359 -23.66 27.82 -6.26
CA HIS A 359 -24.23 27.20 -7.45
C HIS A 359 -25.49 26.38 -7.16
N CYS A 360 -26.31 26.19 -8.19
CA CYS A 360 -27.41 25.24 -8.23
C CYS A 360 -26.94 23.86 -8.71
N GLU A 361 -27.63 22.82 -8.27
CA GLU A 361 -27.26 21.42 -8.50
C GLU A 361 -28.44 20.67 -9.11
N LEU A 362 -28.24 19.98 -10.22
CA LEU A 362 -29.26 19.18 -10.91
C LEU A 362 -28.64 17.95 -11.58
N PRO A 363 -29.37 16.85 -11.79
CA PRO A 363 -30.60 16.47 -11.09
C PRO A 363 -30.30 16.05 -9.64
N PHE A 364 -31.34 15.82 -8.85
CA PHE A 364 -31.23 15.35 -7.46
C PHE A 364 -31.15 13.81 -7.32
N CYS A 365 -30.85 13.11 -8.41
CA CYS A 365 -30.85 11.65 -8.46
C CYS A 365 -29.87 11.11 -9.53
N HIS A 366 -29.72 9.79 -9.59
CA HIS A 366 -28.81 9.10 -10.51
C HIS A 366 -29.55 8.22 -11.55
N THR A 367 -30.82 8.54 -11.84
CA THR A 367 -31.68 7.68 -12.68
C THR A 367 -32.12 8.30 -14.01
N VAL A 368 -31.76 9.56 -14.28
CA VAL A 368 -32.26 10.29 -15.45
C VAL A 368 -31.75 9.70 -16.76
N GLU A 369 -30.45 9.42 -16.83
CA GLU A 369 -29.80 8.85 -18.02
C GLU A 369 -30.27 7.41 -18.26
N GLY A 370 -30.43 6.65 -17.18
CA GLY A 370 -31.00 5.31 -17.21
C GLY A 370 -32.44 5.30 -17.76
N GLU A 371 -33.30 6.19 -17.25
CA GLU A 371 -34.67 6.34 -17.73
C GLU A 371 -34.72 6.78 -19.19
N ALA A 372 -33.86 7.72 -19.60
CA ALA A 372 -33.77 8.17 -20.98
C ALA A 372 -33.38 7.03 -21.96
N LEU A 373 -32.68 6.01 -21.46
CA LEU A 373 -32.37 4.76 -22.17
C LEU A 373 -33.44 3.66 -22.00
N GLY A 374 -34.53 3.94 -21.29
CA GLY A 374 -35.67 3.03 -21.13
C GLY A 374 -35.74 2.27 -19.80
N ALA A 375 -34.91 2.61 -18.81
CA ALA A 375 -35.01 2.02 -17.47
C ALA A 375 -36.37 2.35 -16.81
N ARG A 376 -36.93 1.38 -16.09
CA ARG A 376 -38.12 1.61 -15.25
C ARG A 376 -37.68 2.24 -13.93
N ILE A 377 -38.24 3.38 -13.55
CA ILE A 377 -37.88 4.08 -12.30
C ILE A 377 -39.00 4.02 -11.27
N ARG A 378 -38.62 3.73 -10.02
CA ARG A 378 -39.48 3.92 -8.84
C ARG A 378 -39.10 5.25 -8.21
N TYR A 379 -40.03 6.19 -8.18
CA TYR A 379 -39.71 7.57 -7.81
C TYR A 379 -39.55 7.82 -6.30
N GLY A 380 -39.99 6.87 -5.45
CA GLY A 380 -39.86 6.99 -4.01
C GLY A 380 -40.68 8.15 -3.41
N ASP A 381 -40.31 8.54 -2.19
CA ASP A 381 -40.82 9.69 -1.44
C ASP A 381 -39.67 10.64 -1.06
N GLU A 382 -39.94 11.62 -0.19
CA GLU A 382 -38.97 12.57 0.36
C GLU A 382 -37.69 11.95 0.96
N THR A 383 -37.74 10.70 1.42
CA THR A 383 -36.64 10.05 2.16
C THR A 383 -35.87 9.03 1.33
N VAL A 384 -36.53 8.34 0.39
CA VAL A 384 -35.96 7.19 -0.33
C VAL A 384 -35.40 7.59 -1.71
N GLY A 385 -35.88 8.70 -2.29
CA GLY A 385 -35.50 9.20 -3.62
C GLY A 385 -35.80 8.22 -4.76
N THR A 386 -35.40 8.57 -5.98
CA THR A 386 -35.63 7.69 -7.15
C THR A 386 -34.69 6.49 -7.13
N ARG A 387 -35.21 5.29 -7.43
CA ARG A 387 -34.44 4.04 -7.55
C ARG A 387 -34.79 3.27 -8.81
N SER A 388 -33.87 2.41 -9.23
CA SER A 388 -34.12 1.45 -10.31
C SER A 388 -35.32 0.55 -9.97
N GLY A 389 -36.22 0.40 -10.95
CA GLY A 389 -37.33 -0.53 -10.96
C GLY A 389 -36.89 -1.93 -11.39
N GLU A 390 -37.77 -2.63 -12.11
CA GLU A 390 -37.44 -3.93 -12.68
C GLU A 390 -36.42 -3.78 -13.82
N ALA A 391 -35.42 -4.67 -13.84
CA ALA A 391 -34.41 -4.71 -14.90
C ALA A 391 -35.05 -4.97 -16.27
N VAL A 392 -34.69 -4.14 -17.25
CA VAL A 392 -35.21 -4.20 -18.62
C VAL A 392 -34.28 -4.98 -19.56
N CYS A 393 -32.98 -5.06 -19.23
CA CYS A 393 -31.97 -5.79 -19.99
C CYS A 393 -31.47 -7.01 -19.20
N ARG A 394 -31.17 -8.11 -19.90
CA ARG A 394 -30.67 -9.37 -19.31
C ARG A 394 -29.35 -9.86 -19.92
N SER A 395 -28.86 -9.19 -20.96
CA SER A 395 -27.63 -9.52 -21.69
C SER A 395 -26.96 -8.27 -22.27
N ALA A 396 -25.69 -8.37 -22.66
CA ALA A 396 -25.00 -7.30 -23.37
C ALA A 396 -25.65 -6.98 -24.73
N GLU A 397 -26.24 -7.97 -25.41
CA GLU A 397 -26.98 -7.78 -26.65
C GLU A 397 -28.24 -6.93 -26.45
N ASP A 398 -28.97 -7.12 -25.35
CA ASP A 398 -30.13 -6.27 -25.02
C ASP A 398 -29.72 -4.81 -24.83
N LEU A 399 -28.56 -4.57 -24.20
CA LEU A 399 -28.03 -3.21 -23.99
C LEU A 399 -27.65 -2.54 -25.30
N LEU A 400 -27.06 -3.29 -26.24
CA LEU A 400 -26.71 -2.78 -27.57
C LEU A 400 -27.92 -2.53 -28.47
N ALA A 401 -29.06 -3.17 -28.17
CA ALA A 401 -30.31 -2.97 -28.89
C ALA A 401 -31.13 -1.77 -28.39
N LEU A 402 -30.70 -1.09 -27.32
CA LEU A 402 -31.39 0.07 -26.77
C LEU A 402 -31.40 1.24 -27.77
N PRO A 403 -32.51 2.00 -27.85
CA PRO A 403 -32.53 3.21 -28.63
C PRO A 403 -31.62 4.28 -28.01
N PRO A 404 -31.11 5.24 -28.80
CA PRO A 404 -30.42 6.41 -28.27
C PRO A 404 -31.33 7.23 -27.36
N MET A 405 -30.74 7.99 -26.43
CA MET A 405 -31.46 8.95 -25.59
C MET A 405 -32.18 9.98 -26.46
N ASN A 406 -33.45 10.22 -26.11
CA ASN A 406 -34.26 11.27 -26.71
C ASN A 406 -34.36 12.46 -25.75
N PHE A 407 -33.66 13.55 -26.09
CA PHE A 407 -33.61 14.76 -25.26
C PHE A 407 -34.84 15.67 -25.37
N THR A 408 -35.80 15.35 -26.24
CA THR A 408 -37.01 16.17 -26.43
C THR A 408 -38.23 15.65 -25.68
N GLN A 409 -38.10 14.57 -24.91
CA GLN A 409 -39.20 13.97 -24.16
C GLN A 409 -38.74 13.39 -22.83
N GLY A 410 -39.69 13.15 -21.94
CA GLY A 410 -39.43 12.55 -20.62
C GLY A 410 -38.61 13.47 -19.72
N ARG A 411 -38.14 12.90 -18.61
CA ARG A 411 -37.51 13.65 -17.52
C ARG A 411 -36.20 14.32 -17.90
N ILE A 412 -35.47 13.77 -18.87
CA ILE A 412 -34.22 14.37 -19.37
C ILE A 412 -34.48 15.69 -20.11
N SER A 413 -35.61 15.81 -20.82
CA SER A 413 -36.05 17.08 -21.43
C SER A 413 -36.39 18.11 -20.36
N GLU A 414 -37.12 17.71 -19.31
CA GLU A 414 -37.49 18.59 -18.20
C GLU A 414 -36.25 19.05 -17.40
N LEU A 415 -35.28 18.17 -17.21
CA LEU A 415 -33.98 18.51 -16.63
C LEU A 415 -33.24 19.57 -17.45
N LEU A 416 -33.15 19.40 -18.77
CA LEU A 416 -32.48 20.36 -19.66
C LEU A 416 -33.21 21.71 -19.67
N GLN A 417 -34.54 21.71 -19.66
CA GLN A 417 -35.35 22.93 -19.53
C GLN A 417 -35.13 23.63 -18.18
N ALA A 418 -35.03 22.88 -17.08
CA ALA A 418 -34.72 23.45 -15.76
C ALA A 418 -33.33 24.10 -15.76
N CYS A 419 -32.33 23.47 -16.36
CA CYS A 419 -31.00 24.05 -16.54
C CYS A 419 -31.05 25.35 -17.35
N ASN A 420 -31.80 25.37 -18.46
CA ASN A 420 -31.96 26.56 -19.29
C ASN A 420 -32.60 27.73 -18.53
N LYS A 421 -33.68 27.48 -17.77
CA LYS A 421 -34.35 28.51 -16.95
C LYS A 421 -33.42 29.09 -15.88
N LEU A 422 -32.62 28.24 -15.22
CA LEU A 422 -31.61 28.70 -14.26
C LEU A 422 -30.53 29.55 -14.94
N ALA A 423 -30.04 29.13 -16.11
CA ALA A 423 -29.06 29.87 -16.88
C ALA A 423 -29.59 31.24 -17.33
N GLU A 424 -30.86 31.35 -17.74
CA GLU A 424 -31.52 32.62 -18.07
C GLU A 424 -31.59 33.58 -16.87
N GLN A 425 -31.73 33.04 -15.66
CA GLN A 425 -31.65 33.80 -14.40
C GLN A 425 -30.20 34.10 -13.97
N ARG A 426 -29.21 33.77 -14.80
CA ARG A 426 -27.76 33.91 -14.53
C ARG A 426 -27.29 33.07 -13.35
N GLU A 427 -28.00 31.99 -13.04
CA GLU A 427 -27.58 31.03 -12.03
C GLU A 427 -26.54 30.06 -12.59
N GLN A 428 -25.50 29.79 -11.81
CA GLN A 428 -24.50 28.77 -12.15
C GLN A 428 -25.05 27.40 -11.81
N VAL A 429 -25.11 26.50 -12.80
CA VAL A 429 -25.64 25.14 -12.64
C VAL A 429 -24.51 24.13 -12.79
N ILE A 430 -24.37 23.27 -11.77
CA ILE A 430 -23.57 22.04 -11.86
C ILE A 430 -24.51 20.90 -12.25
N LEU A 431 -24.34 20.36 -13.46
CA LEU A 431 -25.09 19.20 -13.93
C LEU A 431 -24.37 17.91 -13.54
N TYR A 432 -25.00 17.08 -12.71
CA TYR A 432 -24.51 15.75 -12.36
C TYR A 432 -24.71 14.76 -13.51
N LEU A 433 -23.66 14.00 -13.78
CA LEU A 433 -23.60 12.95 -14.78
C LEU A 433 -23.22 11.63 -14.11
N SER A 434 -24.02 10.61 -14.35
CA SER A 434 -23.78 9.26 -13.89
C SER A 434 -22.75 8.56 -14.78
N GLY A 435 -21.83 7.83 -14.17
CA GLY A 435 -20.90 6.98 -14.89
C GLY A 435 -21.56 5.73 -15.47
N PRO A 436 -20.86 5.00 -16.34
CA PRO A 436 -21.44 3.93 -17.12
C PRO A 436 -21.97 2.79 -16.26
N LEU A 437 -21.29 2.40 -15.18
CA LEU A 437 -21.78 1.29 -14.38
C LEU A 437 -23.02 1.69 -13.57
N THR A 438 -23.07 2.92 -13.06
CA THR A 438 -24.30 3.47 -12.47
C THR A 438 -25.45 3.49 -13.47
N ILE A 439 -25.25 3.95 -14.71
CA ILE A 439 -26.28 3.94 -15.76
C ILE A 439 -26.73 2.52 -16.08
N LEU A 440 -25.78 1.62 -16.38
CA LEU A 440 -26.08 0.24 -16.76
C LEU A 440 -26.78 -0.54 -15.64
N ASN A 441 -26.47 -0.25 -14.38
CA ASN A 441 -27.14 -0.84 -13.22
C ASN A 441 -28.59 -0.35 -13.04
N THR A 442 -29.03 0.70 -13.72
CA THR A 442 -30.46 1.04 -13.81
C THR A 442 -31.22 0.18 -14.83
N LEU A 443 -30.51 -0.32 -15.85
CA LEU A 443 -31.07 -1.09 -16.96
C LEU A 443 -31.00 -2.61 -16.71
N MET A 444 -29.99 -3.06 -15.97
CA MET A 444 -29.64 -4.47 -15.76
C MET A 444 -29.31 -4.74 -14.28
N ASP A 445 -29.65 -5.94 -13.77
CA ASP A 445 -29.23 -6.37 -12.42
C ASP A 445 -27.69 -6.42 -12.31
N ALA A 446 -27.14 -5.84 -11.23
CA ALA A 446 -25.71 -5.77 -10.99
C ALA A 446 -24.97 -7.11 -11.17
N ARG A 447 -25.56 -8.22 -10.70
CA ARG A 447 -24.92 -9.55 -10.81
C ARG A 447 -24.84 -10.02 -12.25
N VAL A 448 -25.86 -9.70 -13.05
CA VAL A 448 -25.87 -10.00 -14.49
C VAL A 448 -24.86 -9.10 -15.21
N LEU A 449 -24.83 -7.81 -14.89
CA LEU A 449 -23.87 -6.87 -15.45
C LEU A 449 -22.42 -7.31 -15.21
N PHE A 450 -22.07 -7.64 -13.96
CA PHE A 450 -20.72 -8.11 -13.63
C PHE A 450 -20.38 -9.46 -14.28
N LYS A 451 -21.38 -10.33 -14.46
CA LYS A 451 -21.21 -11.59 -15.17
C LYS A 451 -20.93 -11.38 -16.66
N GLU A 452 -21.65 -10.47 -17.32
CA GLU A 452 -21.42 -10.13 -18.74
C GLU A 452 -20.06 -9.45 -18.92
N LEU A 453 -19.65 -8.54 -18.02
CA LEU A 453 -18.31 -7.94 -18.02
C LEU A 453 -17.18 -8.98 -17.99
N LYS A 454 -17.38 -10.09 -17.28
CA LYS A 454 -16.40 -11.18 -17.22
C LYS A 454 -16.47 -12.12 -18.43
N ARG A 455 -17.69 -12.43 -18.91
CA ARG A 455 -17.90 -13.46 -19.95
C ARG A 455 -17.76 -12.94 -21.36
N LYS A 456 -18.15 -11.69 -21.62
CA LYS A 456 -18.24 -11.09 -22.96
C LYS A 456 -17.57 -9.71 -22.99
N PRO A 457 -16.25 -9.63 -22.72
CA PRO A 457 -15.56 -8.34 -22.60
C PRO A 457 -15.64 -7.49 -23.89
N ASP A 458 -15.58 -8.11 -25.07
CA ASP A 458 -15.64 -7.38 -26.35
C ASP A 458 -17.01 -6.75 -26.61
N GLN A 459 -18.10 -7.45 -26.26
CA GLN A 459 -19.45 -6.89 -26.37
C GLN A 459 -19.67 -5.78 -25.34
N MET A 460 -19.20 -5.98 -24.11
CA MET A 460 -19.29 -4.94 -23.08
C MET A 460 -18.47 -3.70 -23.44
N LYS A 461 -17.35 -3.85 -24.16
CA LYS A 461 -16.63 -2.71 -24.73
C LYS A 461 -17.53 -1.92 -25.70
N ALA A 462 -18.27 -2.59 -26.58
CA ALA A 462 -19.21 -1.93 -27.47
C ALA A 462 -20.37 -1.24 -26.71
N VAL A 463 -20.88 -1.86 -25.63
CA VAL A 463 -21.88 -1.24 -24.73
C VAL A 463 -21.30 0.03 -24.11
N PHE A 464 -20.07 -0.03 -23.61
CA PHE A 464 -19.40 1.14 -23.07
C PHE A 464 -19.19 2.22 -24.14
N ASP A 465 -18.77 1.87 -25.35
CA ASP A 465 -18.64 2.83 -26.45
C ASP A 465 -19.98 3.51 -26.79
N PHE A 466 -21.10 2.77 -26.73
CA PHE A 466 -22.46 3.33 -26.87
C PHE A 466 -22.79 4.31 -25.74
N VAL A 467 -22.64 3.91 -24.47
CA VAL A 467 -22.91 4.78 -23.32
C VAL A 467 -22.03 6.04 -23.36
N ARG A 468 -20.75 5.90 -23.74
CA ARG A 468 -19.83 7.04 -23.93
C ARG A 468 -20.38 8.04 -24.94
N GLY A 469 -20.88 7.56 -26.08
CA GLY A 469 -21.49 8.40 -27.12
C GLY A 469 -22.71 9.17 -26.60
N GLU A 470 -23.58 8.51 -25.85
CA GLU A 470 -24.77 9.14 -25.28
C GLU A 470 -24.43 10.15 -24.18
N THR A 471 -23.44 9.87 -23.32
CA THR A 471 -22.93 10.84 -22.35
C THR A 471 -22.40 12.11 -23.02
N LEU A 472 -21.62 11.97 -24.11
CA LEU A 472 -21.10 13.12 -24.87
C LEU A 472 -22.24 13.94 -25.49
N ARG A 473 -23.25 13.29 -26.06
CA ARG A 473 -24.44 13.96 -26.61
C ARG A 473 -25.23 14.70 -25.53
N LEU A 474 -25.37 14.13 -24.33
CA LEU A 474 -26.02 14.80 -23.21
C LEU A 474 -25.26 16.05 -22.76
N ILE A 475 -23.92 15.98 -22.66
CA ILE A 475 -23.10 17.15 -22.30
C ILE A 475 -23.30 18.27 -23.32
N GLN A 476 -23.23 17.95 -24.61
CA GLN A 476 -23.43 18.94 -25.68
C GLN A 476 -24.84 19.55 -25.64
N GLU A 477 -25.86 18.75 -25.37
CA GLU A 477 -27.23 19.26 -25.25
C GLU A 477 -27.41 20.14 -24.01
N ALA A 478 -26.80 19.77 -22.89
CA ALA A 478 -26.78 20.58 -21.68
C ALA A 478 -26.06 21.93 -21.89
N GLN A 479 -24.95 21.94 -22.64
CA GLN A 479 -24.25 23.18 -22.99
C GLN A 479 -25.13 24.12 -23.83
N LYS A 480 -25.93 23.60 -24.78
CA LYS A 480 -26.92 24.41 -25.51
C LYS A 480 -27.97 25.02 -24.59
N ASN A 481 -28.24 24.37 -23.46
CA ASN A 481 -29.13 24.84 -22.40
C ASN A 481 -28.41 25.67 -21.32
N GLY A 482 -27.19 26.15 -21.59
CA GLY A 482 -26.46 27.10 -20.73
C GLY A 482 -25.64 26.47 -19.61
N VAL A 483 -25.51 25.14 -19.55
CA VAL A 483 -24.67 24.48 -18.55
C VAL A 483 -23.20 24.57 -18.91
N THR A 484 -22.39 25.07 -17.99
CA THR A 484 -20.92 25.17 -18.13
C THR A 484 -20.18 24.25 -17.15
N LEU A 485 -20.81 23.83 -16.07
CA LEU A 485 -20.19 23.01 -15.03
C LEU A 485 -20.85 21.65 -14.96
N PHE A 486 -20.03 20.61 -14.92
CA PHE A 486 -20.47 19.22 -14.86
C PHE A 486 -19.86 18.53 -13.65
N SER A 487 -20.58 17.58 -13.07
CA SER A 487 -20.07 16.72 -11.99
C SER A 487 -20.24 15.27 -12.38
N TYR A 488 -19.14 14.56 -12.62
CA TYR A 488 -19.16 13.18 -13.11
C TYR A 488 -18.87 12.18 -12.00
N GLY A 489 -19.70 11.16 -11.82
CA GLY A 489 -19.46 10.11 -10.83
C GLY A 489 -20.06 8.75 -11.18
N ASP A 490 -19.25 7.70 -11.02
CA ASP A 490 -19.70 6.29 -11.16
C ASP A 490 -19.70 5.60 -9.79
N SER A 491 -20.81 5.72 -9.06
CA SER A 491 -20.92 5.17 -7.71
C SER A 491 -20.75 3.65 -7.68
N VAL A 492 -21.28 2.95 -8.70
CA VAL A 492 -21.18 1.49 -8.84
C VAL A 492 -19.77 1.07 -9.25
N GLY A 493 -19.06 1.92 -9.99
CA GLY A 493 -17.69 1.68 -10.45
C GLY A 493 -16.58 1.88 -9.41
N GLY A 494 -16.93 2.16 -8.15
CA GLY A 494 -15.94 2.31 -7.07
C GLY A 494 -15.16 1.02 -6.78
N ALA A 495 -13.87 1.13 -6.49
CA ALA A 495 -13.01 -0.02 -6.20
C ALA A 495 -13.50 -0.84 -4.99
N ASN A 496 -14.16 -0.21 -4.02
CA ASN A 496 -14.85 -0.88 -2.91
C ASN A 496 -16.00 -1.82 -3.33
N ILE A 497 -16.60 -1.62 -4.51
CA ILE A 497 -17.73 -2.43 -4.99
C ILE A 497 -17.26 -3.51 -5.96
N ILE A 498 -16.45 -3.13 -6.95
CA ILE A 498 -16.07 -4.02 -8.06
C ILE A 498 -14.66 -4.60 -7.95
N GLY A 499 -13.91 -4.22 -6.91
CA GLY A 499 -12.52 -4.58 -6.73
C GLY A 499 -11.55 -3.74 -7.58
N PRO A 500 -10.27 -3.67 -7.18
CA PRO A 500 -9.29 -2.75 -7.78
C PRO A 500 -8.99 -3.06 -9.25
N HIS A 501 -8.82 -4.34 -9.62
CA HIS A 501 -8.53 -4.74 -11.02
C HIS A 501 -9.62 -4.32 -12.01
N LEU A 502 -10.90 -4.52 -11.67
CA LEU A 502 -11.99 -4.12 -12.56
C LEU A 502 -12.14 -2.60 -12.58
N ALA A 503 -11.96 -1.92 -11.44
CA ALA A 503 -11.93 -0.46 -11.40
C ALA A 503 -10.80 0.11 -12.27
N GLU A 504 -9.62 -0.53 -12.33
CA GLU A 504 -8.52 -0.14 -13.20
C GLU A 504 -8.89 -0.29 -14.66
N LYS A 505 -9.50 -1.41 -15.04
CA LYS A 505 -9.99 -1.58 -16.40
C LYS A 505 -11.01 -0.52 -16.78
N ILE A 506 -11.97 -0.21 -15.92
CA ILE A 506 -12.96 0.84 -16.18
C ILE A 506 -12.29 2.21 -16.29
N ALA A 507 -11.39 2.55 -15.37
CA ALA A 507 -10.66 3.82 -15.38
C ALA A 507 -9.84 4.01 -16.68
N THR A 508 -9.14 2.96 -17.11
CA THR A 508 -8.20 3.01 -18.24
C THR A 508 -8.87 2.81 -19.59
N GLN A 509 -9.85 1.91 -19.70
CA GLN A 509 -10.49 1.54 -20.97
C GLN A 509 -11.76 2.33 -21.27
N TYR A 510 -12.37 2.95 -20.26
CA TYR A 510 -13.59 3.75 -20.43
C TYR A 510 -13.42 5.19 -19.99
N THR A 511 -13.12 5.41 -18.70
CA THR A 511 -13.14 6.75 -18.11
C THR A 511 -12.11 7.64 -18.77
N TYR A 512 -10.86 7.18 -18.92
CA TYR A 512 -9.82 7.97 -19.58
C TYR A 512 -10.18 8.33 -21.04
N PRO A 513 -10.62 7.41 -21.92
CA PRO A 513 -11.08 7.78 -23.25
C PRO A 513 -12.25 8.78 -23.28
N LEU A 514 -13.22 8.66 -22.36
CA LEU A 514 -14.30 9.63 -22.22
C LEU A 514 -13.75 11.00 -21.83
N MET A 515 -12.92 11.08 -20.78
CA MET A 515 -12.33 12.34 -20.32
C MET A 515 -11.45 12.97 -21.40
N LYS A 516 -10.67 12.19 -22.15
CA LYS A 516 -9.86 12.69 -23.26
C LYS A 516 -10.70 13.28 -24.39
N THR A 517 -11.84 12.66 -24.69
CA THR A 517 -12.78 13.19 -25.70
C THR A 517 -13.43 14.48 -25.21
N ILE A 518 -13.83 14.52 -23.93
CA ILE A 518 -14.39 15.72 -23.29
C ILE A 518 -13.39 16.89 -23.31
N ASP A 519 -12.13 16.61 -22.93
CA ASP A 519 -11.03 17.58 -22.88
C ASP A 519 -10.75 18.22 -24.25
N THR A 520 -10.83 17.43 -25.32
CA THR A 520 -10.41 17.85 -26.66
C THR A 520 -11.54 18.36 -27.54
N GLN A 521 -12.79 17.95 -27.28
CA GLN A 521 -13.91 18.18 -28.22
C GLN A 521 -15.14 18.82 -27.58
N VAL A 522 -15.23 18.90 -26.25
CA VAL A 522 -16.49 19.29 -25.58
C VAL A 522 -16.30 20.47 -24.62
N LEU A 523 -15.27 20.45 -23.76
CA LEU A 523 -15.01 21.56 -22.86
C LEU A 523 -14.36 22.73 -23.61
N SER A 524 -14.86 23.92 -23.29
CA SER A 524 -14.39 25.24 -23.71
C SER A 524 -13.74 25.99 -22.55
N GLU A 525 -13.14 27.16 -22.82
CA GLU A 525 -12.44 27.98 -21.81
C GLU A 525 -13.26 28.33 -20.56
N ASN A 526 -14.60 28.31 -20.63
CA ASN A 526 -15.47 28.65 -19.49
C ASN A 526 -16.26 27.44 -18.95
N SER A 527 -15.77 26.22 -19.19
CA SER A 527 -16.45 25.02 -18.73
C SER A 527 -15.49 24.04 -18.06
N MET A 528 -15.96 23.40 -17.00
CA MET A 528 -15.17 22.50 -16.18
C MET A 528 -15.98 21.25 -15.84
N MET A 529 -15.29 20.12 -15.77
CA MET A 529 -15.84 18.88 -15.24
C MET A 529 -15.21 18.52 -13.90
N ILE A 530 -16.03 18.50 -12.86
CA ILE A 530 -15.69 18.11 -11.50
C ILE A 530 -15.86 16.59 -11.39
N LEU A 531 -14.76 15.87 -11.30
CA LEU A 531 -14.79 14.43 -11.15
C LEU A 531 -15.06 14.06 -9.69
N CYS A 532 -15.86 13.00 -9.50
CA CYS A 532 -15.92 12.29 -8.23
C CYS A 532 -14.48 11.94 -7.81
N PRO A 533 -14.11 12.16 -6.54
CA PRO A 533 -12.76 11.83 -6.08
C PRO A 533 -12.35 10.40 -6.38
N LYS A 534 -13.25 9.42 -6.24
CA LYS A 534 -12.95 8.03 -6.60
C LYS A 534 -12.48 7.90 -8.06
N THR A 535 -13.13 8.63 -8.97
CA THR A 535 -12.77 8.66 -10.38
C THR A 535 -11.45 9.39 -10.62
N ALA A 536 -11.27 10.57 -10.02
CA ALA A 536 -10.04 11.36 -10.18
C ALA A 536 -8.81 10.59 -9.65
N TYR A 537 -8.91 10.06 -8.43
CA TYR A 537 -7.86 9.26 -7.81
C TYR A 537 -7.62 7.94 -8.56
N ALA A 538 -8.64 7.32 -9.17
CA ALA A 538 -8.43 6.19 -10.06
C ALA A 538 -7.59 6.57 -11.30
N LEU A 539 -7.86 7.71 -11.94
CA LEU A 539 -7.10 8.18 -13.09
C LEU A 539 -5.65 8.56 -12.73
N VAL A 540 -5.44 9.22 -11.59
CA VAL A 540 -4.09 9.54 -11.08
C VAL A 540 -3.35 8.27 -10.69
N GLY A 541 -4.03 7.40 -9.94
CA GLY A 541 -3.53 6.11 -9.52
C GLY A 541 -3.05 5.26 -10.67
N THR A 542 -3.86 5.18 -11.74
CA THR A 542 -3.55 4.51 -13.01
C THR A 542 -2.55 5.25 -13.90
N GLY A 543 -2.03 6.40 -13.47
CA GLY A 543 -1.02 7.18 -14.18
C GLY A 543 -1.53 7.79 -15.49
N TYR A 544 -2.84 7.87 -15.69
CA TYR A 544 -3.49 8.52 -16.83
C TYR A 544 -3.79 10.00 -16.58
N ALA A 545 -3.62 10.44 -15.34
CA ALA A 545 -3.71 11.84 -14.96
C ALA A 545 -2.66 12.19 -13.89
N GLN A 546 -2.48 13.49 -13.65
CA GLN A 546 -1.68 14.02 -12.55
C GLN A 546 -2.35 15.25 -11.95
N TRP A 547 -2.08 15.48 -10.67
CA TRP A 547 -2.48 16.70 -9.97
C TRP A 547 -1.57 17.86 -10.37
N GLU A 548 -2.16 19.04 -10.49
CA GLU A 548 -1.47 20.32 -10.69
C GLU A 548 -2.04 21.31 -9.68
N ASP A 549 -1.16 22.02 -8.97
CA ASP A 549 -1.58 22.97 -7.95
C ASP A 549 -2.04 24.29 -8.59
N PHE A 550 -3.19 24.77 -8.13
CA PHE A 550 -3.76 26.07 -8.44
C PHE A 550 -3.84 26.90 -7.17
N PHE A 551 -3.27 28.11 -7.22
CA PHE A 551 -3.24 29.01 -6.08
C PHE A 551 -4.46 29.93 -6.12
N LEU A 552 -5.34 29.76 -5.14
CA LEU A 552 -6.54 30.56 -4.98
C LEU A 552 -6.22 31.96 -4.46
N SER A 553 -7.07 32.91 -4.82
CA SER A 553 -6.99 34.32 -4.41
C SER A 553 -7.06 34.50 -2.89
N ALA A 554 -7.89 33.69 -2.22
CA ALA A 554 -8.10 33.67 -0.78
C ALA A 554 -8.53 32.28 -0.31
N PRO A 555 -8.48 31.98 1.00
CA PRO A 555 -9.09 30.77 1.55
C PRO A 555 -10.60 30.79 1.31
N MET A 556 -11.16 29.68 0.85
CA MET A 556 -12.57 29.56 0.48
C MET A 556 -13.04 28.11 0.51
N HIS A 557 -14.35 27.87 0.38
CA HIS A 557 -14.89 26.53 0.27
C HIS A 557 -14.51 25.88 -1.07
N TYR A 558 -14.49 24.55 -1.10
CA TYR A 558 -14.10 23.78 -2.28
C TYR A 558 -14.88 24.17 -3.56
N SER A 559 -16.19 24.33 -3.44
CA SER A 559 -17.05 24.72 -4.57
C SER A 559 -16.70 26.09 -5.12
N GLU A 560 -16.43 27.05 -4.25
CA GLU A 560 -15.98 28.41 -4.65
C GLU A 560 -14.62 28.34 -5.35
N GLY A 561 -13.69 27.54 -4.83
CA GLY A 561 -12.40 27.33 -5.46
C GLY A 561 -12.51 26.69 -6.85
N CYS A 562 -13.43 25.73 -7.03
CA CYS A 562 -13.72 25.16 -8.35
C CYS A 562 -14.22 26.23 -9.33
N LEU A 563 -15.08 27.15 -8.89
CA LEU A 563 -15.57 28.26 -9.71
C LEU A 563 -14.46 29.23 -10.11
N GLU A 564 -13.53 29.54 -9.19
CA GLU A 564 -12.37 30.39 -9.49
C GLU A 564 -11.43 29.74 -10.52
N ALA A 565 -11.29 28.41 -10.50
CA ALA A 565 -10.37 27.67 -11.35
C ALA A 565 -10.94 27.30 -12.74
N VAL A 566 -12.19 27.66 -13.08
CA VAL A 566 -12.88 27.24 -14.32
C VAL A 566 -12.07 27.54 -15.57
N SER A 567 -11.43 28.71 -15.64
CA SER A 567 -10.61 29.13 -16.79
C SER A 567 -9.22 28.51 -16.84
N SER A 568 -8.80 27.82 -15.77
CA SER A 568 -7.46 27.28 -15.61
C SER A 568 -7.39 25.77 -15.81
N PHE A 569 -8.47 25.06 -15.46
CA PHE A 569 -8.53 23.59 -15.53
C PHE A 569 -9.83 23.07 -16.12
N ASN A 570 -9.70 22.12 -17.05
CA ASN A 570 -10.84 21.37 -17.56
C ASN A 570 -11.37 20.36 -16.53
N PHE A 571 -10.51 19.86 -15.64
CA PHE A 571 -10.87 18.87 -14.63
C PHE A 571 -10.35 19.22 -13.25
N VAL A 572 -11.18 18.96 -12.24
CA VAL A 572 -10.82 18.94 -10.81
C VAL A 572 -11.43 17.69 -10.18
N GLY A 573 -10.98 17.32 -8.99
CA GLY A 573 -11.55 16.15 -8.31
C GLY A 573 -10.87 15.75 -7.01
N GLN A 574 -10.16 16.67 -6.37
CA GLN A 574 -9.49 16.37 -5.09
C GLN A 574 -10.46 16.10 -3.95
N MET A 575 -11.70 16.62 -4.05
CA MET A 575 -12.73 16.49 -3.04
C MET A 575 -14.11 16.38 -3.70
N CYS A 576 -15.07 15.80 -2.98
CA CYS A 576 -16.44 15.68 -3.46
C CYS A 576 -17.10 17.07 -3.43
N ILE A 577 -17.74 17.48 -4.53
CA ILE A 577 -18.46 18.76 -4.59
C ILE A 577 -19.61 18.86 -3.57
N LYS A 578 -20.15 17.70 -3.15
CA LYS A 578 -21.15 17.60 -2.09
C LYS A 578 -20.58 17.81 -0.68
N ASN A 579 -19.25 17.81 -0.51
CA ASN A 579 -18.62 18.08 0.79
C ASN A 579 -18.52 19.59 1.04
N ARG A 580 -19.64 20.18 1.49
CA ARG A 580 -19.78 21.63 1.67
C ARG A 580 -18.92 22.19 2.80
N SER A 581 -18.54 21.37 3.79
CA SER A 581 -17.68 21.79 4.90
C SER A 581 -16.19 21.82 4.55
N PHE A 582 -15.80 21.31 3.37
CA PHE A 582 -14.39 21.31 2.98
C PHE A 582 -13.91 22.72 2.63
N TYR A 583 -12.97 23.20 3.43
CA TYR A 583 -12.43 24.56 3.35
C TYR A 583 -10.93 24.52 3.00
N LEU A 584 -10.53 25.32 2.02
CA LEU A 584 -9.16 25.36 1.48
C LEU A 584 -8.31 26.40 2.19
N GLU A 585 -7.95 26.13 3.45
CA GLU A 585 -7.16 27.06 4.28
C GLU A 585 -5.81 27.44 3.66
N ASN A 586 -5.16 26.48 2.99
CA ASN A 586 -3.87 26.67 2.36
C ASN A 586 -3.93 27.41 1.01
N ARG A 587 -5.13 27.74 0.51
CA ARG A 587 -5.38 28.34 -0.81
C ARG A 587 -4.90 27.49 -1.98
N ILE A 588 -4.81 26.17 -1.82
CA ILE A 588 -4.37 25.27 -2.89
C ILE A 588 -5.55 24.41 -3.33
N LEU A 589 -5.99 24.61 -4.57
CA LEU A 589 -6.88 23.70 -5.28
C LEU A 589 -6.03 22.82 -6.21
N LYS A 590 -6.30 21.52 -6.27
CA LYS A 590 -5.65 20.62 -7.22
C LYS A 590 -6.51 20.45 -8.47
N GLY A 591 -6.02 21.01 -9.56
CA GLY A 591 -6.47 20.70 -10.91
C GLY A 591 -5.96 19.33 -11.35
N LEU A 592 -6.64 18.73 -12.32
CA LEU A 592 -6.31 17.41 -12.85
C LEU A 592 -5.95 17.54 -14.34
N ARG A 593 -4.71 17.19 -14.69
CA ARG A 593 -4.25 17.13 -16.08
C ARG A 593 -4.20 15.68 -16.55
N LEU A 594 -4.82 15.41 -17.70
CA LEU A 594 -4.70 14.11 -18.37
C LEU A 594 -3.30 13.97 -18.98
N LYS A 595 -2.70 12.79 -18.88
CA LYS A 595 -1.42 12.48 -19.52
C LYS A 595 -1.63 11.99 -20.94
N GLU A 596 -0.72 12.35 -21.85
CA GLU A 596 -0.60 11.71 -23.15
C GLU A 596 0.04 10.33 -22.97
N CYS A 597 -0.77 9.28 -22.83
CA CYS A 597 -0.25 7.93 -22.85
C CYS A 597 -0.06 7.49 -24.31
N GLY A 598 1.20 7.49 -24.78
CA GLY A 598 1.60 6.70 -25.93
C GLY A 598 1.42 5.23 -25.60
N GLY A 599 0.71 4.48 -26.44
CA GLY A 599 0.50 3.05 -26.26
C GLY A 599 1.83 2.33 -26.04
N SER A 600 2.01 1.76 -24.86
CA SER A 600 3.08 0.83 -24.52
C SER A 600 2.59 -0.60 -24.70
#